data_AF-A0A9E3TL65-F1
#
_entry.id   AF-A0A9E3TL65-F1
#
_cell.length_a   1.000
_cell.length_b   1.000
_cell.length_c   1.000
_cell.angle_alpha   90.00
_cell.angle_beta   90.00
_cell.angle_gamma   90.00
#
_symmetry.space_group_name_H-M   'P 1'
#
loop_
_entity.id
_entity.type
_entity.pdbx_description
1 polymer ?
#
loop_
_entity_poly.entity_id
_entity_poly.type
_entity_poly.pdbx_seq_one_letter_code
_entity_poly.pdbx_strand_id
1 'polypeptide(L)' 'MAKKPKQSNPFTGRWRIVSMEPWDQEFIDDEEEGYIEFEDKDLGSFHFG' A
#
# COMPACT_ATOMS: atom_id res chain seq x y z
N MET A 1 -13.66 4.21 28.27
CA MET A 1 -13.52 4.85 26.94
C MET A 1 -13.85 3.79 25.90
N ALA A 2 -15.04 3.84 25.30
CA ALA A 2 -15.43 2.85 24.30
C ALA A 2 -14.58 3.08 23.03
N LYS A 3 -13.69 2.15 22.71
CA LYS A 3 -13.07 2.11 21.38
C LYS A 3 -14.20 1.85 20.40
N LYS A 4 -14.58 2.85 19.60
CA LYS A 4 -15.45 2.66 18.43
C LYS A 4 -14.96 1.40 17.71
N PRO A 5 -15.85 0.49 17.27
CA PRO A 5 -15.43 -0.63 16.43
C PRO A 5 -14.69 0.00 15.28
N LYS A 6 -13.38 -0.26 15.23
CA LYS A 6 -12.53 0.30 14.20
C LYS A 6 -13.07 -0.31 12.93
N GLN A 7 -13.72 0.51 12.09
CA GLN A 7 -14.14 0.07 10.77
C GLN A 7 -12.85 -0.41 10.12
N SER A 8 -12.64 -1.72 10.08
CA SER A 8 -11.49 -2.30 9.40
C SER A 8 -11.56 -1.75 8.00
N ASN A 9 -10.64 -0.85 7.68
CA ASN A 9 -10.61 -0.23 6.37
C ASN A 9 -10.42 -1.41 5.40
N PRO A 10 -11.31 -1.64 4.42
CA PRO A 10 -11.17 -2.77 3.50
C PRO A 10 -9.86 -2.70 2.69
N PHE A 11 -9.18 -1.56 2.76
CA PHE A 11 -7.89 -1.30 2.14
C PHE A 11 -6.70 -1.57 3.08
N THR A 12 -6.88 -1.90 4.36
CA THR A 12 -5.77 -2.21 5.29
C THR A 12 -5.07 -3.50 4.85
N GLY A 13 -3.76 -3.45 4.61
CA GLY A 13 -2.93 -4.56 4.12
C GLY A 13 -1.89 -4.14 3.08
N ARG A 14 -1.09 -5.11 2.59
CA ARG A 14 -0.11 -4.91 1.50
C ARG A 14 -0.76 -5.14 0.14
N TRP A 15 -0.65 -4.15 -0.73
CA TRP A 15 -1.15 -4.13 -2.10
C TRP A 15 0.03 -4.07 -3.05
N ARG A 16 -0.01 -4.87 -4.12
CA ARG A 16 0.99 -4.79 -5.18
C ARG A 16 0.63 -3.68 -6.17
N ILE A 17 1.64 -2.90 -6.57
CA ILE A 17 1.53 -1.95 -7.66
C ILE A 17 1.68 -2.74 -8.96
N VAL A 18 0.58 -2.95 -9.68
CA VAL A 18 0.58 -3.72 -10.95
C VAL A 18 0.91 -2.82 -12.15
N SER A 19 0.57 -1.53 -12.07
CA SER A 19 0.83 -0.56 -13.14
C SER A 19 0.71 0.86 -12.58
N MET A 20 1.51 1.79 -13.10
CA MET A 20 1.44 3.22 -12.77
C MET A 20 1.59 4.06 -14.05
N GLU A 21 0.81 5.14 -14.19
CA GLU A 21 0.91 6.00 -15.39
C GLU A 21 2.28 6.69 -15.54
N PRO A 22 2.92 7.21 -14.48
CA PRO A 22 4.25 7.82 -14.61
C PRO A 22 5.43 6.83 -14.68
N TRP A 23 5.25 5.54 -14.36
CA TRP A 23 6.34 4.56 -14.26
C TRP A 23 5.95 3.20 -14.82
N ASP A 24 6.80 2.61 -15.66
CA ASP A 24 6.62 1.25 -16.17
C ASP A 24 6.85 0.19 -15.08
N GLN A 25 6.28 -1.00 -15.29
CA GLN A 25 6.37 -2.10 -14.32
C GLN A 25 7.83 -2.52 -14.03
N GLU A 26 8.71 -2.42 -15.02
CA GLU A 26 10.15 -2.67 -14.84
C GLU A 26 10.81 -1.68 -13.86
N PHE A 27 10.36 -0.43 -13.82
CA PHE A 27 10.85 0.56 -12.85
C PHE A 27 10.23 0.38 -11.47
N ILE A 28 8.98 -0.06 -11.42
CA ILE A 28 8.24 -0.30 -10.18
C ILE A 28 8.76 -1.54 -9.45
N ASP A 29 9.15 -2.57 -10.21
CA ASP A 29 9.67 -3.85 -9.75
C ASP A 29 11.22 -3.97 -9.95
N ASP A 30 11.96 -2.85 -10.04
CA ASP A 30 13.40 -2.83 -10.43
C ASP A 30 14.29 -3.53 -9.40
N GLU A 31 14.17 -3.20 -8.11
CA GLU A 31 14.90 -3.85 -7.01
C GLU A 31 14.00 -4.80 -6.19
N GLU A 32 12.78 -4.38 -5.85
CA GLU A 32 11.76 -5.21 -5.20
C GLU A 32 10.37 -4.93 -5.78
N GLU A 33 9.48 -5.93 -5.72
CA GLU A 33 8.09 -5.79 -6.17
C GLU A 33 7.41 -4.58 -5.52
N GLY A 34 7.02 -3.61 -6.36
CA GLY A 34 6.43 -2.36 -5.88
C GLY A 34 5.15 -2.62 -5.10
N TYR A 35 5.03 -2.03 -3.92
CA TYR A 35 3.88 -2.25 -3.04
C TYR A 35 3.45 -1.00 -2.28
N ILE A 36 2.20 -1.02 -1.83
CA ILE A 36 1.59 -0.03 -0.95
C ILE A 36 0.96 -0.78 0.22
N GLU A 37 1.42 -0.50 1.42
CA GLU A 37 0.87 -1.01 2.66
C GLU A 37 0.00 0.08 3.32
N PHE A 38 -1.26 -0.25 3.61
CA PHE A 38 -2.13 0.60 4.41
C PHE A 38 -2.24 0.04 5.81
N GLU A 39 -1.94 0.87 6.80
CA GLU A 39 -2.11 0.56 8.21
C GLU A 39 -3.42 1.11 8.74
N ASP A 40 -3.91 0.46 9.78
CA ASP A 40 -5.17 0.76 10.46
C ASP A 40 -5.18 2.15 11.16
N LYS A 41 -4.06 2.86 11.21
CA LYS A 41 -3.91 4.16 11.91
C LYS A 41 -3.84 5.37 10.97
N ASP A 42 -4.46 5.28 9.79
CA ASP A 42 -4.34 6.32 8.75
C ASP A 42 -2.88 6.56 8.32
N LEU A 43 -2.06 5.53 8.52
CA LEU A 43 -0.65 5.46 8.17
C LEU A 43 -0.50 4.46 7.02
N GLY A 44 0.58 4.59 6.25
CA GLY A 44 0.89 3.65 5.20
C GLY A 44 2.32 3.81 4.74
N SER A 45 2.83 2.76 4.13
CA SER A 45 4.18 2.70 3.55
C SER A 45 4.05 2.33 2.08
N PHE A 46 4.90 2.86 1.23
CA PHE A 46 4.98 2.42 -0.16
C PHE A 46 6.44 2.20 -0.52
N HIS A 47 6.66 1.26 -1.43
CA HIS A 47 7.98 0.92 -1.95
C HIS A 47 7.85 0.73 -3.46
N PHE A 48 8.77 1.32 -4.21
CA PHE A 48 8.96 1.16 -5.64
C PHE A 48 10.37 1.63 -5.99
N GLY A 49 10.94 1.09 -7.06
CA GLY A 49 12.31 1.34 -7.48
C GLY A 49 13.27 0.45 -6.72
#